data_AF-A0AAD6LZJ7-F1
#
_entry.id   AF-A0AAD6LZJ7-F1
#
_cell.length_a   1.000
_cell.length_b   1.000
_cell.length_c   1.000
_cell.angle_alpha   90.00
_cell.angle_beta   90.00
_cell.angle_gamma   90.00
#
_symmetry.space_group_name_H-M   'P 1'
#
loop_
_entity.id
_entity.type
_entity.pdbx_description
1 polymer ?
#
loop_
_entity_poly.entity_id
_entity_poly.type
_entity_poly.pdbx_seq_one_letter_code
_entity_poly.pdbx_strand_id
1 'polypeptide(L)'
;RFLFIKQVKTWVSTLKHILHQWKLELELVYKVQMQCYEDAKLMKLFPEIVRSLYDQDVLAEDTILHWFRKGTNPKGRYASLIHILYQAT
;
A
#
# COMPACT_ATOMS: atom_id res chain seq x y z
N ARG A 1 22.58 31.57 1.54
CA ARG A 1 21.68 31.58 0.35
C ARG A 1 21.92 30.38 -0.60
N PHE A 2 23.15 30.08 -1.03
CA PHE A 2 23.45 28.91 -1.91
C PHE A 2 23.33 27.53 -1.23
N LEU A 3 23.73 27.41 0.04
CA LEU A 3 23.66 26.15 0.80
C LEU A 3 22.20 25.66 0.98
N PHE A 4 21.27 26.59 1.17
CA PHE A 4 19.84 26.29 1.30
C PHE A 4 19.27 25.68 0.01
N ILE A 5 19.64 26.20 -1.16
CA ILE A 5 19.17 25.64 -2.45
C ILE A 5 19.74 24.25 -2.71
N LYS A 6 20.99 23.97 -2.33
CA LYS A 6 21.55 22.61 -2.39
C LYS A 6 20.78 21.64 -1.49
N GLN A 7 20.47 22.05 -0.25
CA GLN A 7 19.72 21.24 0.70
C GLN A 7 18.34 20.86 0.17
N VAL A 8 17.59 21.84 -0.36
CA VAL A 8 16.26 21.61 -0.93
C VAL A 8 16.31 20.65 -2.12
N LYS A 9 17.34 20.74 -2.98
CA LYS A 9 17.51 19.81 -4.11
C LYS A 9 17.73 18.37 -3.66
N THR A 10 18.53 18.17 -2.61
CA THR A 10 18.73 16.83 -2.01
C THR A 10 17.41 16.28 -1.46
N TRP A 11 16.65 17.09 -0.72
CA TRP A 11 15.33 16.68 -0.22
C TRP A 11 14.36 16.34 -1.34
N VAL A 12 14.31 17.13 -2.41
CA VAL A 12 13.44 16.84 -3.56
C VAL A 12 13.80 15.48 -4.19
N SER A 13 15.07 15.13 -4.28
CA SER A 13 15.50 13.83 -4.81
C SER A 13 15.06 12.66 -3.92
N THR A 14 15.31 12.77 -2.61
CA THR A 14 14.91 11.76 -1.62
C THR A 14 13.38 11.62 -1.56
N LEU A 15 12.66 12.75 -1.50
CA LEU A 15 11.20 12.79 -1.51
C LEU A 15 10.64 12.21 -2.80
N LYS A 16 11.26 12.44 -3.97
CA LYS A 16 10.82 11.82 -5.23
C LYS A 16 10.92 10.30 -5.18
N HIS A 17 12.02 9.76 -4.65
CA HIS A 17 12.19 8.32 -4.51
C HIS A 17 11.14 7.74 -3.55
N ILE A 18 10.98 8.33 -2.35
CA ILE A 18 10.01 7.89 -1.35
C ILE A 18 8.58 8.00 -1.88
N LEU A 19 8.22 9.14 -2.49
CA LEU A 19 6.89 9.34 -3.06
C LEU A 19 6.65 8.45 -4.28
N HIS A 20 7.67 8.05 -5.03
CA HIS A 20 7.51 7.05 -6.10
C HIS A 20 7.30 5.66 -5.51
N GLN A 21 8.13 5.23 -4.56
CA GLN A 21 7.99 3.92 -3.91
C GLN A 21 6.62 3.79 -3.26
N TRP A 22 6.26 4.72 -2.38
CA TRP A 22 4.95 4.71 -1.71
C TRP A 22 3.77 4.76 -2.68
N LYS A 23 3.85 5.55 -3.76
CA LYS A 23 2.80 5.57 -4.80
C LYS A 23 2.72 4.25 -5.55
N LEU A 24 3.84 3.62 -5.86
CA LEU A 24 3.89 2.32 -6.55
C LEU A 24 3.33 1.21 -5.66
N GLU A 25 3.68 1.20 -4.38
CA GLU A 25 3.08 0.31 -3.37
C GLU A 25 1.57 0.49 -3.31
N LEU A 26 1.10 1.73 -3.28
CA LEU A 26 -0.32 2.06 -3.22
C LEU A 26 -1.05 1.65 -4.52
N GLU A 27 -0.46 1.91 -5.68
CA GLU A 27 -0.98 1.46 -6.98
C GLU A 27 -1.00 -0.07 -7.08
N LEU A 28 0.02 -0.75 -6.55
CA LEU A 28 0.10 -2.20 -6.51
C LEU A 28 -1.07 -2.79 -5.74
N VAL A 29 -1.30 -2.34 -4.50
CA VAL A 29 -2.40 -2.86 -3.68
C VAL A 29 -3.77 -2.58 -4.32
N TYR A 30 -3.96 -1.43 -4.99
CA TYR A 30 -5.18 -1.18 -5.76
C TYR A 30 -5.34 -2.11 -6.96
N LYS A 31 -4.28 -2.36 -7.73
CA LYS A 31 -4.34 -3.30 -8.87
C LYS A 31 -4.65 -4.71 -8.41
N VAL A 32 -3.95 -5.19 -7.37
CA VAL A 32 -4.20 -6.50 -6.76
C VAL A 32 -5.66 -6.59 -6.28
N GLN A 33 -6.15 -5.55 -5.61
CA GLN A 33 -7.54 -5.47 -5.17
C GLN A 33 -8.52 -5.56 -6.35
N MET A 34 -8.30 -4.79 -7.42
CA MET A 34 -9.18 -4.80 -8.60
C MET A 34 -9.21 -6.17 -9.27
N GLN A 35 -8.06 -6.83 -9.43
CA GLN A 35 -7.97 -8.18 -9.98
C GLN A 35 -8.68 -9.20 -9.10
N CYS A 36 -8.54 -9.10 -7.77
CA CYS A 36 -9.24 -9.99 -6.86
C CYS A 36 -10.76 -9.77 -6.88
N TYR A 37 -11.25 -8.56 -7.12
CA TYR A 37 -12.69 -8.29 -7.19
C TYR A 37 -13.40 -8.87 -8.41
N GLU A 38 -12.67 -9.14 -9.49
CA GLU A 38 -13.25 -9.74 -10.71
C GLU A 38 -13.65 -11.21 -10.50
N ASP A 39 -13.07 -11.89 -9.51
CA ASP A 39 -13.38 -13.28 -9.16
C ASP A 39 -13.56 -13.47 -7.65
N ALA A 40 -14.77 -13.88 -7.22
CA ALA A 40 -15.09 -14.14 -5.82
C ALA A 40 -14.17 -15.19 -5.15
N LYS A 41 -13.53 -16.08 -5.92
CA LYS A 41 -12.51 -17.01 -5.42
C LYS A 41 -11.22 -16.27 -5.06
N LEU A 42 -10.81 -15.30 -5.88
CA LEU A 42 -9.63 -14.47 -5.66
C LEU A 42 -9.84 -13.45 -4.53
N MET A 43 -11.08 -12.97 -4.34
CA MET A 43 -11.43 -12.11 -3.21
C MET A 43 -11.05 -12.70 -1.85
N LYS A 44 -11.10 -14.03 -1.70
CA LYS A 44 -10.70 -14.70 -0.46
C LYS A 44 -9.18 -14.74 -0.27
N LEU A 45 -8.42 -14.70 -1.36
CA LEU A 45 -6.96 -14.74 -1.36
C LEU A 45 -6.35 -13.35 -1.17
N PHE A 46 -7.12 -12.28 -1.42
CA PHE A 46 -6.63 -10.91 -1.30
C PHE A 46 -5.90 -10.62 0.03
N PRO A 47 -6.43 -11.02 1.21
CA PRO A 47 -5.72 -10.88 2.48
C PRO A 47 -4.36 -11.56 2.53
N GLU A 48 -4.27 -12.79 2.01
CA GLU A 48 -3.03 -13.57 1.99
C GLU A 48 -2.00 -12.95 1.05
N ILE A 49 -2.44 -12.42 -0.10
CA ILE A 49 -1.58 -11.70 -1.04
C ILE A 49 -1.01 -10.44 -0.39
N VAL A 50 -1.84 -9.62 0.28
CA VAL A 50 -1.37 -8.41 0.97
C VAL A 50 -0.38 -8.75 2.08
N ARG A 51 -0.64 -9.81 2.86
CA ARG A 51 0.30 -10.29 3.89
C ARG A 51 1.62 -10.74 3.26
N SER A 52 1.58 -11.54 2.20
CA SER A 52 2.78 -11.99 1.50
C SER A 52 3.62 -10.84 0.94
N LEU A 53 2.98 -9.77 0.45
CA LEU A 53 3.67 -8.56 -0.01
C LEU A 53 4.26 -7.75 1.14
N TYR A 54 3.60 -7.72 2.30
CA TYR A 54 4.13 -7.10 3.51
C TYR A 54 5.36 -7.86 4.06
N ASP A 55 5.27 -9.19 4.19
CA ASP A 55 6.34 -10.05 4.71
C ASP A 55 7.61 -10.02 3.83
N GLN A 56 7.48 -9.62 2.56
CA GLN A 56 8.58 -9.49 1.60
C GLN A 56 9.11 -8.06 1.44
N ASP A 57 8.73 -7.13 2.35
CA ASP A 57 9.09 -5.70 2.29
C ASP A 57 8.66 -5.01 0.98
N VAL A 58 7.65 -5.56 0.28
CA VAL A 58 7.11 -4.96 -0.94
C VAL A 58 6.06 -3.91 -0.62
N LEU A 59 5.28 -4.09 0.46
CA LEU A 59 4.33 -3.10 0.97
C LEU A 59 4.70 -2.69 2.39
N ALA A 60 4.84 -1.39 2.63
CA ALA A 60 4.99 -0.86 3.98
C ALA A 60 3.66 -0.87 4.75
N GLU A 61 3.75 -0.98 6.08
CA GLU A 61 2.58 -0.90 6.98
C GLU A 61 1.77 0.39 6.73
N ASP A 62 2.45 1.53 6.59
CA ASP A 62 1.83 2.83 6.30
C ASP A 62 1.07 2.83 4.98
N THR A 63 1.55 2.09 3.97
CA THR A 63 0.85 1.94 2.68
C THR A 63 -0.45 1.17 2.85
N ILE A 64 -0.42 0.06 3.60
CA ILE A 64 -1.60 -0.76 3.88
C ILE A 64 -2.64 0.04 4.69
N LEU A 65 -2.18 0.76 5.73
CA LEU A 65 -3.04 1.64 6.54
C LEU A 65 -3.63 2.79 5.71
N HIS A 66 -2.85 3.37 4.81
CA HIS A 66 -3.33 4.43 3.93
C HIS A 66 -4.38 3.92 2.94
N TRP A 67 -4.10 2.80 2.26
CA TRP A 67 -5.04 2.12 1.36
C TRP A 67 -6.36 1.82 2.08
N PHE A 68 -6.30 1.33 3.30
CA PHE A 68 -7.51 1.06 4.09
C PHE A 68 -8.33 2.31 4.37
N ARG A 69 -7.67 3.36 4.87
CA ARG A 69 -8.33 4.59 5.32
C ARG A 69 -8.92 5.38 4.16
N LYS A 70 -8.24 5.41 3.01
CA LYS A 70 -8.60 6.27 1.86
C LYS A 70 -9.14 5.54 0.63
N GLY A 71 -9.08 4.20 0.60
CA GLY A 71 -9.44 3.39 -0.57
C GLY A 71 -10.85 3.65 -1.08
N THR A 72 -10.99 3.98 -2.36
CA THR A 72 -12.22 4.49 -2.98
C THR A 72 -13.34 3.44 -3.17
N ASN A 73 -13.10 2.15 -2.90
CA ASN A 73 -14.11 1.10 -3.05
C ASN A 73 -14.67 0.62 -1.69
N PRO A 74 -15.93 0.95 -1.33
CA PRO A 74 -16.55 0.53 -0.06
C PRO A 74 -16.79 -0.98 0.06
N LYS A 75 -16.83 -1.73 -1.05
CA LYS A 75 -17.29 -3.13 -1.08
C LYS A 75 -16.34 -4.17 -0.44
N GLY A 76 -15.11 -3.80 -0.09
CA GLY A 76 -14.15 -4.72 0.56
C GLY A 76 -13.29 -4.11 1.66
N ARG A 77 -13.69 -2.95 2.21
CA ARG A 77 -13.00 -2.37 3.38
C ARG A 77 -13.17 -3.22 4.65
N TYR A 78 -14.33 -3.85 4.85
CA TYR A 78 -14.67 -4.46 6.14
C TYR A 78 -14.19 -5.91 6.31
N ALA A 79 -14.25 -6.73 5.26
CA ALA A 79 -13.88 -8.14 5.36
C ALA A 79 -12.36 -8.38 5.38
N SER A 80 -11.59 -7.55 4.66
CA SER A 80 -10.16 -7.77 4.43
C SER A 80 -9.30 -7.52 5.68
N LEU A 81 -9.69 -6.58 6.55
CA LEU A 81 -8.78 -6.06 7.58
C LEU A 81 -8.87 -6.72 8.94
N ILE A 82 -10.04 -7.22 9.30
CA ILE A 82 -10.19 -8.04 10.50
C ILE A 82 -9.36 -9.34 10.34
N HIS A 83 -9.16 -9.83 9.12
CA HIS A 83 -8.34 -11.02 8.89
C HIS A 83 -6.83 -10.73 8.82
N ILE A 84 -6.42 -9.63 8.19
CA ILE A 84 -4.99 -9.30 8.02
C ILE A 84 -4.34 -8.87 9.35
N LEU A 85 -4.98 -7.99 10.14
CA LEU A 85 -4.38 -7.42 11.35
C LEU A 85 -4.66 -8.22 12.63
N TYR A 86 -5.81 -8.90 12.75
CA TYR A 86 -6.25 -9.52 14.01
C TYR A 86 -5.96 -11.03 14.12
N GLN A 87 -5.36 -11.66 13.10
CA GLN A 87 -4.84 -13.03 13.18
C GLN A 87 -3.30 -13.10 13.22
N ALA A 88 -2.62 -11.98 13.44
CA ALA A 88 -1.17 -11.93 13.68
C ALA A 88 -0.80 -12.00 15.17
N THR A 89 -1.78 -12.28 16.04
CA THR A 89 -1.64 -12.62 17.47
C THR A 89 -2.37 -13.92 17.73
#